data_AF-A0A257AVL6-F1
#
_entry.id   AF-A0A257AVL6-F1
#
_cell.length_a   1.000
_cell.length_b   1.000
_cell.length_c   1.000
_cell.angle_alpha   90.00
_cell.angle_beta   90.00
_cell.angle_gamma   90.00
#
_symmetry.space_group_name_H-M   'P 1'
#
loop_
_entity.id
_entity.type
_entity.pdbx_description
1 polymer ?
#
loop_
_entity_poly.entity_id
_entity_poly.type
_entity_poly.pdbx_seq_one_letter_code
_entity_poly.pdbx_strand_id
1 'polypeptide(L)' 'MTTADELSRFTTDVTKYSREFCRARVRDMLRVRRLEERCAELYGAGKIRGFLHLYIGEEAVAAGVLP' A
#
# COMPACT_ATOMS: atom_id res chain seq x y z
N MET A 1 -14.93 -29.57 5.60
CA MET A 1 -14.08 -30.00 4.47
C MET A 1 -14.03 -28.83 3.49
N THR A 2 -13.12 -27.89 3.73
CA THR A 2 -12.89 -26.73 2.85
C THR A 2 -12.25 -27.24 1.56
N THR A 3 -12.92 -27.07 0.43
CA THR A 3 -12.45 -27.49 -0.89
C THR A 3 -11.24 -26.65 -1.29
N ALA A 4 -10.25 -27.24 -1.96
CA ALA A 4 -9.04 -26.56 -2.45
C ALA A 4 -9.33 -25.28 -3.27
N ASP A 5 -10.53 -25.17 -3.84
CA ASP A 5 -11.05 -24.00 -4.55
C ASP A 5 -11.12 -22.73 -3.69
N GLU A 6 -11.41 -22.84 -2.39
CA GLU A 6 -11.50 -21.68 -1.49
C GLU A 6 -10.12 -21.07 -1.15
N LEU A 7 -9.07 -21.89 -1.17
CA LEU A 7 -7.69 -21.43 -0.97
C LEU A 7 -7.14 -20.71 -2.21
N SER A 8 -7.70 -20.94 -3.39
CA SER A 8 -7.32 -20.21 -4.63
C SER A 8 -7.74 -18.73 -4.60
N ARG A 9 -8.72 -18.39 -3.74
CA ARG A 9 -9.35 -17.07 -3.67
C ARG A 9 -8.44 -15.97 -3.12
N PHE A 10 -7.40 -16.35 -2.37
CA PHE A 10 -6.41 -15.45 -1.77
C PHE A 10 -4.97 -15.84 -2.17
N THR A 11 -4.75 -16.13 -3.45
CA THR A 11 -3.40 -16.43 -3.95
C THR A 11 -2.49 -15.20 -3.97
N THR A 12 -1.27 -15.38 -3.46
CA THR A 12 -0.15 -14.42 -3.52
C THR A 12 0.68 -14.56 -4.79
N ASP A 13 0.30 -15.45 -5.70
CA ASP A 13 0.97 -15.59 -6.99
C ASP A 13 0.80 -14.31 -7.81
N VAL A 14 1.91 -13.58 -7.97
CA VAL A 14 1.95 -12.32 -8.73
C VAL A 14 2.10 -12.56 -10.23
N THR A 15 2.43 -13.78 -10.67
CA THR A 15 2.65 -14.10 -12.09
C THR A 15 1.36 -14.05 -12.92
N LYS A 16 0.20 -14.07 -12.26
CA LYS A 16 -1.11 -13.85 -12.89
C LYS A 16 -1.34 -12.43 -13.40
N TYR A 17 -0.50 -11.46 -13.03
CA TYR A 17 -0.63 -10.06 -13.44
C TYR A 17 0.48 -9.63 -14.40
N SER A 18 0.19 -8.65 -15.26
CA SER A 18 1.20 -8.08 -16.15
C SER A 18 2.29 -7.37 -15.35
N ARG A 19 3.48 -7.31 -15.93
CA ARG A 19 4.63 -6.66 -15.31
C ARG A 19 4.38 -5.17 -15.07
N GLU A 20 3.69 -4.53 -16.01
CA GLU A 20 3.29 -3.12 -15.98
C GLU A 20 2.35 -2.86 -14.80
N PHE A 21 1.37 -3.75 -14.60
CA PHE A 21 0.44 -3.66 -13.47
C PHE A 21 1.20 -3.77 -12.14
N CYS A 22 2.03 -4.79 -11.96
CA CYS A 22 2.81 -4.98 -10.73
C CYS A 22 3.72 -3.78 -10.44
N ARG A 23 4.39 -3.23 -11.47
CA ARG A 23 5.23 -2.04 -11.34
C ARG A 23 4.42 -0.80 -10.96
N ALA A 24 3.23 -0.63 -11.52
CA ALA A 24 2.35 0.47 -11.15
C ALA A 24 1.99 0.40 -9.66
N ARG A 25 1.62 -0.78 -9.16
CA ARG A 25 1.29 -0.98 -7.74
C ARG A 25 2.45 -0.71 -6.80
N VAL A 26 3.66 -1.18 -7.12
CA VAL A 26 4.86 -0.86 -6.33
C VAL A 26 5.14 0.65 -6.32
N ARG A 27 5.02 1.30 -7.47
CA ARG A 27 5.18 2.75 -7.57
C ARG A 27 4.15 3.50 -6.72
N ASP A 28 2.91 3.05 -6.68
CA ASP A 28 1.85 3.67 -5.88
C ASP A 28 2.12 3.49 -4.38
N MET A 29 2.52 2.29 -3.94
CA MET A 29 2.92 2.05 -2.54
C MET A 29 4.11 2.93 -2.12
N LEU A 30 5.13 3.04 -2.97
CA LEU A 30 6.30 3.89 -2.70
C LEU A 30 5.94 5.38 -2.63
N ARG A 31 4.96 5.83 -3.42
CA ARG A 31 4.48 7.22 -3.35
C ARG A 31 3.83 7.49 -2.00
N VAL A 32 2.95 6.60 -1.53
CA VAL A 32 2.31 6.71 -0.22
C VAL A 32 3.37 6.71 0.89
N ARG A 33 4.28 5.74 0.90
CA ARG A 33 5.36 5.66 1.90
C ARG A 33 6.15 6.98 2.01
N ARG A 34 6.62 7.51 0.89
CA ARG A 34 7.43 8.74 0.86
C ARG A 34 6.64 9.99 1.28
N LEU A 35 5.36 10.05 0.90
CA LEU A 35 4.47 11.12 1.34
C LEU A 35 4.34 11.11 2.86
N GLU A 36 4.03 9.95 3.44
CA GLU A 36 3.84 9.77 4.87
C GLU A 36 5.12 10.05 5.66
N GLU A 37 6.27 9.57 5.19
CA GLU A 37 7.59 9.88 5.78
C GLU A 37 7.83 11.39 5.80
N ARG A 38 7.52 12.09 4.69
CA ARG A 38 7.67 13.54 4.62
C ARG A 38 6.68 14.26 5.54
N CYS A 39 5.45 13.76 5.67
CA CYS A 39 4.48 14.26 6.64
C CYS A 39 5.01 14.11 8.07
N ALA A 40 5.61 12.97 8.42
CA ALA A 40 6.21 12.74 9.73
C ALA A 40 7.35 13.74 10.02
N GLU A 41 8.24 13.98 9.05
CA GLU A 41 9.30 14.99 9.18
C GLU A 41 8.74 16.41 9.41
N LEU A 42 7.74 16.80 8.61
CA LEU A 42 7.13 18.13 8.71
C LEU A 42 6.33 18.30 10.01
N TYR A 43 5.73 17.23 10.52
CA TYR A 43 5.08 17.22 11.82
C TYR A 43 6.10 17.39 12.95
N GLY A 44 7.21 16.65 12.91
CA GLY A 44 8.32 16.83 13.84
C GLY A 44 8.93 18.23 13.80
N ALA A 45 8.94 18.88 12.63
CA ALA A 45 9.35 20.27 12.46
C ALA A 45 8.28 21.32 12.85
N GLY A 46 7.11 20.89 13.36
CA GLY A 46 6.01 21.76 13.77
C GLY A 46 5.29 22.48 12.62
N LYS A 47 5.49 22.01 11.37
CA LYS A 47 4.86 22.56 10.16
C LYS A 47 3.47 21.98 9.91
N ILE A 48 3.19 20.80 10.46
CA ILE A 48 1.85 20.22 10.53
C ILE A 48 1.40 20.31 11.99
N ARG A 49 0.17 20.78 12.22
CA ARG A 49 -0.40 21.00 13.56
C ARG A 49 -1.64 20.12 13.75
N GLY A 50 -1.98 19.87 15.01
CA GLY A 50 -3.11 19.00 15.36
C GLY A 50 -2.67 17.53 15.39
N PHE A 51 -3.53 16.63 14.94
CA PHE A 51 -3.24 15.20 14.91
C PHE A 51 -2.75 14.75 13.53
N LEU A 52 -1.80 13.84 13.50
CA LEU A 52 -1.32 13.18 12.29
C LEU A 52 -1.32 11.66 12.50
N HIS A 53 -2.15 10.97 11.73
CA HIS A 53 -2.18 9.50 11.68
C HIS A 53 -1.47 9.07 10.41
N LEU A 54 -0.42 8.28 10.56
CA LEU A 54 0.38 7.83 9.43
C LEU A 54 -0.10 6.45 8.95
N TYR A 55 -0.14 6.27 7.64
CA TYR A 55 -0.57 5.03 6.98
C TYR A 55 0.60 4.09 6.62
N ILE A 56 1.77 4.34 7.22
CA ILE A 56 3.01 3.59 6.96
C ILE A 56 2.83 2.13 7.37
N GLY A 57 3.00 1.22 6.41
CA GLY A 57 2.84 -0.23 6.61
C GLY A 57 1.52 -0.79 6.05
N GLU A 58 0.57 0.07 5.70
CA GLU A 58 -0.73 -0.31 5.15
C GLU A 58 -0.86 0.01 3.65
N GLU A 59 0.25 0.34 2.96
CA GLU A 59 0.22 0.87 1.59
C GLU A 59 -0.39 -0.09 0.57
N ALA A 60 -0.25 -1.39 0.79
CA ALA A 60 -0.82 -2.42 -0.07
C ALA A 60 -2.35 -2.38 -0.10
N VAL A 61 -3.00 -1.93 0.99
CA VAL A 61 -4.46 -1.75 1.06
C VAL A 61 -4.88 -0.63 0.12
N ALA A 62 -4.26 0.54 0.25
CA ALA A 62 -4.55 1.69 -0.62
C ALA A 62 -4.24 1.38 -2.09
N ALA A 63 -3.06 0.80 -2.39
CA ALA A 63 -2.67 0.45 -3.75
C ALA A 63 -3.49 -0.69 -4.36
N GLY A 64 -4.13 -1.53 -3.54
CA GLY A 64 -4.96 -2.65 -3.99
C GLY A 64 -6.44 -2.29 -4.19
N VAL A 65 -6.97 -1.36 -3.40
CA VAL A 65 -8.39 -0.95 -3.44
C VAL A 65 -8.62 0.23 -4.40
N LEU A 66 -7.63 1.11 -4.56
CA LEU A 66 -7.74 2.27 -5.45
C LEU A 66 -7.36 1.89 -6.89
N PRO A 67 -8.08 2.41 -7.91
CA PRO A 67 -7.90 2.05 -9.32
C PRO A 67 -6.53 2.47 -9.91
#